data_AF-A0A9P1DGA7-F1
#
_entry.id   AF-A0A9P1DGA7-F1
#
_cell.length_a   1.000
_cell.length_b   1.000
_cell.length_c   1.000
_cell.angle_alpha   90.00
_cell.angle_beta   90.00
_cell.angle_gamma   90.00
#
_symmetry.space_group_name_H-M   'P 1'
#
loop_
_entity.id
_entity.type
_entity.pdbx_description
1 polymer ?
#
loop_
_entity_poly.entity_id
_entity_poly.type
_entity_poly.pdbx_seq_one_letter_code
_entity_poly.pdbx_strand_id
1 'polypeptide(L)'
;MDSSIYAVRSMVLPKAQALPQRLTTRASPKPLRHPMGRSMSRTATARLAAVGAVALRRVARGASLRDSEGRKIHEAPSFDARDGSDLVVGRQLAIFERRPFGVLAYAPSRNGIGAMVWELGQERYVGDPQGRAARQGVVERMVVKRINGTDISTWQFQDILDLLNDKILDNSSGKFQSLSRGQMTNSPAELPVTIEFVQLKQADKTPAGPSPPIDLDPEPCPAGLLSYEGHVDDDFLERLLRIQRDHAGQVILSIDDAVRLVDDVAELLRKEETLQRVQLQQVVVVGDLHGQFFDLLRIFDTTGKVSESNPYLFNGDFVDRGAFSLETILLLFALKLRFPRAVFMNRGNHEAAELNLRYGFAAEIRERYGAAGKRLFDAFAESFRWLPLAHVLNDEVFVVHAGLPGPDPRLPFNDAGGKGTGYDAMVDSGRRGGGQNLSLLGYNPDNVSLPPRRHELSLQDIANLPRGGDPATDLRDLERLPEAEAEVQRLIVDLLWADPRGKTGYGPSYRVRKGCYIFGPDVTTAFLRKNQLRLMIRSHEVKVQGYEWTHSDCITVFSAPNYLGHARNKGAVVKLTLNEEGHLTPSFITYEPQVTAVA
;
A
#
# COMPACT_ATOMS: atom_id res chain seq x y z
N MET A 1 58.05 -26.10 -11.19
CA MET A 1 59.24 -25.26 -11.40
C MET A 1 58.84 -23.89 -10.92
N ASP A 2 59.02 -23.64 -9.62
CA ASP A 2 60.24 -23.04 -9.06
C ASP A 2 60.28 -21.55 -9.44
N SER A 3 60.46 -20.58 -8.56
CA SER A 3 61.09 -20.57 -7.24
C SER A 3 60.98 -19.12 -6.74
N SER A 4 60.43 -18.83 -5.55
CA SER A 4 61.13 -18.78 -4.25
C SER A 4 61.96 -17.48 -4.06
N ILE A 5 61.75 -16.57 -3.11
CA ILE A 5 62.03 -16.56 -1.65
C ILE A 5 62.80 -15.25 -1.33
N TYR A 6 62.62 -14.73 -0.09
CA TYR A 6 63.40 -13.75 0.72
C TYR A 6 62.84 -12.32 0.82
N ALA A 7 62.82 -11.61 1.95
CA ALA A 7 62.66 -11.88 3.40
C ALA A 7 62.82 -10.52 4.15
N VAL A 8 61.94 -10.26 5.11
CA VAL A 8 62.14 -9.71 6.47
C VAL A 8 63.11 -8.52 6.71
N ARG A 9 62.60 -7.43 7.32
CA ARG A 9 63.19 -6.86 8.56
C ARG A 9 62.22 -5.98 9.37
N SER A 10 62.13 -6.33 10.64
CA SER A 10 61.46 -5.68 11.78
C SER A 10 62.22 -4.47 12.34
N MET A 11 61.53 -3.60 13.08
CA MET A 11 61.91 -2.92 14.35
C MET A 11 61.03 -1.65 14.50
N VAL A 12 60.55 -1.13 15.63
CA VAL A 12 60.59 -1.38 17.08
C VAL A 12 59.60 -0.36 17.68
N LEU A 13 58.80 -0.73 18.68
CA LEU A 13 58.06 0.20 19.54
C LEU A 13 59.00 0.82 20.60
N PRO A 14 58.72 2.05 21.08
CA PRO A 14 58.66 2.18 22.53
C PRO A 14 57.46 2.96 23.09
N LYS A 15 57.27 2.66 24.38
CA LYS A 15 56.22 2.97 25.34
C LYS A 15 56.09 4.44 25.77
N ALA A 16 54.84 4.85 26.00
CA ALA A 16 54.22 5.50 27.16
C ALA A 16 55.05 6.29 28.20
N GLN A 17 54.53 7.47 28.58
CA GLN A 17 54.47 8.11 29.93
C GLN A 17 53.38 9.23 29.87
N ALA A 18 52.21 9.15 30.53
CA ALA A 18 51.86 9.44 31.94
C ALA A 18 52.05 10.93 32.33
N LEU A 19 51.00 11.75 32.57
CA LEU A 19 50.23 12.02 33.81
C LEU A 19 49.43 13.37 33.61
N PRO A 20 48.57 13.89 34.52
CA PRO A 20 47.77 13.30 35.61
C PRO A 20 46.27 13.72 35.62
N GLN A 21 45.57 13.13 36.59
CA GLN A 21 44.16 13.20 36.98
C GLN A 21 43.72 14.49 37.70
N ARG A 22 42.40 14.80 37.63
CA ARG A 22 41.47 14.99 38.78
C ARG A 22 40.04 15.21 38.22
N LEU A 23 39.12 14.25 38.37
CA LEU A 23 38.13 14.07 39.46
C LEU A 23 37.20 15.26 39.69
N THR A 24 35.92 15.12 39.36
CA THR A 24 34.83 15.08 40.36
C THR A 24 33.43 14.77 39.79
N THR A 25 32.71 13.97 40.58
CA THR A 25 31.24 13.84 40.77
C THR A 25 30.33 13.15 39.74
N ARG A 26 30.03 11.88 40.09
CA ARG A 26 28.76 11.14 39.94
C ARG A 26 27.49 12.02 39.92
N ALA A 27 26.58 11.74 39.00
CA ALA A 27 25.15 12.00 39.15
C ALA A 27 24.37 10.68 38.97
N SER A 28 23.70 10.25 40.05
CA SER A 28 22.80 9.11 40.11
C SER A 28 21.41 9.47 39.53
N PRO A 29 20.62 8.51 39.04
CA PRO A 29 19.25 8.76 38.56
C PRO A 29 18.29 9.01 39.74
N LYS A 30 17.42 10.03 39.61
CA LYS A 30 16.37 10.39 40.59
C LYS A 30 15.19 9.39 40.55
N PRO A 31 14.56 9.07 41.70
CA PRO A 31 13.40 8.19 41.75
C PRO A 31 12.09 8.91 41.35
N LEU A 32 11.19 8.16 40.72
CA LEU A 32 9.81 8.52 40.42
C LEU A 32 9.03 8.81 41.72
N ARG A 33 8.37 9.98 41.78
CA ARG A 33 7.43 10.33 42.86
C ARG A 33 6.05 9.73 42.59
N HIS A 34 5.55 8.90 43.50
CA HIS A 34 4.12 8.61 43.65
C HIS A 34 3.38 9.81 44.24
N PRO A 35 2.15 10.15 43.82
CA PRO A 35 1.25 10.96 44.62
C PRO A 35 0.34 10.06 45.46
N MET A 36 0.48 10.15 46.78
CA MET A 36 -0.52 9.68 47.74
C MET A 36 -1.77 10.56 47.68
N GLY A 37 -2.93 9.90 47.67
CA GLY A 37 -4.18 10.27 48.34
C GLY A 37 -4.65 11.73 48.29
N ARG A 38 -5.56 12.05 47.36
CA ARG A 38 -6.62 13.04 47.59
C ARG A 38 -7.98 12.45 47.22
N SER A 39 -8.86 12.41 48.21
CA SER A 39 -10.28 12.02 48.09
C SER A 39 -10.97 12.86 47.00
N MET A 40 -11.43 12.20 45.93
CA MET A 40 -12.27 12.83 44.90
C MET A 40 -13.75 12.78 45.30
N SER A 41 -14.40 13.94 45.21
CA SER A 41 -15.84 14.11 45.36
C SER A 41 -16.65 13.28 44.35
N ARG A 42 -17.79 12.72 44.79
CA ARG A 42 -18.75 11.91 44.00
C ARG A 42 -19.20 12.57 42.69
N THR A 43 -19.11 13.89 42.55
CA THR A 43 -19.46 14.63 41.31
C THR A 43 -18.35 14.66 40.25
N ALA A 44 -17.08 14.45 40.61
CA ALA A 44 -15.96 14.36 39.66
C ALA A 44 -15.89 12.98 39.00
N THR A 45 -16.24 11.92 39.74
CA THR A 45 -16.28 10.53 39.25
C THR A 45 -17.36 10.33 38.19
N ALA A 46 -18.51 11.03 38.32
CA ALA A 46 -19.59 10.97 37.33
C ALA A 46 -19.25 11.68 36.00
N ARG A 47 -18.47 12.78 36.04
CA ARG A 47 -18.02 13.49 34.82
C ARG A 47 -16.90 12.75 34.08
N LEU A 48 -15.99 12.08 34.78
CA LEU A 48 -14.98 11.20 34.17
C LEU A 48 -15.60 9.93 33.56
N ALA A 49 -16.62 9.35 34.20
CA ALA A 49 -17.36 8.23 33.65
C ALA A 49 -18.13 8.61 32.36
N ALA A 50 -18.68 9.82 32.28
CA ALA A 50 -19.40 10.31 31.11
C ALA A 50 -18.47 10.65 29.92
N VAL A 51 -17.27 11.20 30.17
CA VAL A 51 -16.25 11.46 29.14
C VAL A 51 -15.64 10.15 28.62
N GLY A 52 -15.42 9.16 29.50
CA GLY A 52 -15.00 7.80 29.12
C GLY A 52 -16.04 7.07 28.27
N ALA A 53 -17.33 7.18 28.59
CA ALA A 53 -18.42 6.54 27.83
C ALA A 53 -18.59 7.11 26.40
N VAL A 54 -18.28 8.39 26.18
CA VAL A 54 -18.33 9.03 24.85
C VAL A 54 -17.12 8.64 23.99
N ALA A 55 -15.94 8.48 24.59
CA ALA A 55 -14.75 7.92 23.92
C ALA A 55 -14.98 6.44 23.55
N LEU A 56 -15.58 5.65 24.45
CA LEU A 56 -15.94 4.24 24.24
C LEU A 56 -16.96 4.02 23.13
N ARG A 57 -17.99 4.88 23.03
CA ARG A 57 -18.94 4.85 21.90
C ARG A 57 -18.28 5.21 20.57
N ARG A 58 -17.18 5.98 20.58
CA ARG A 58 -16.42 6.34 19.38
C ARG A 58 -15.47 5.23 18.94
N VAL A 59 -14.86 4.50 19.87
CA VAL A 59 -13.99 3.36 19.55
C VAL A 59 -14.81 2.16 19.04
N ALA A 60 -15.96 1.87 19.65
CA ALA A 60 -16.88 0.83 19.18
C ALA A 60 -17.57 1.18 17.83
N ARG A 61 -17.83 2.47 17.54
CA ARG A 61 -18.36 2.92 16.23
C ARG A 61 -17.29 3.10 15.17
N GLY A 62 -16.05 3.41 15.56
CA GLY A 62 -14.92 3.66 14.67
C GLY A 62 -14.21 2.38 14.21
N ALA A 63 -14.24 1.31 15.01
CA ALA A 63 -13.60 0.04 14.66
C ALA A 63 -14.40 -0.82 13.66
N SER A 64 -15.62 -0.41 13.25
CA SER A 64 -16.51 -1.20 12.39
C SER A 64 -16.47 -2.70 12.71
N LEU A 65 -16.52 -3.06 14.01
CA LEU A 65 -16.39 -4.45 14.45
C LEU A 65 -17.48 -5.27 13.76
N ARG A 66 -17.05 -6.19 12.90
CA ARG A 66 -17.91 -7.15 12.22
C ARG A 66 -17.58 -8.53 12.73
N ASP A 67 -18.61 -9.37 12.85
CA ASP A 67 -18.38 -10.79 13.12
C ASP A 67 -17.83 -11.50 11.87
N SER A 68 -17.53 -12.79 12.00
CA SER A 68 -17.09 -13.67 10.90
C SER A 68 -18.08 -13.73 9.72
N GLU A 69 -19.32 -13.25 9.92
CA GLU A 69 -20.39 -13.20 8.92
C GLU A 69 -20.62 -11.77 8.38
N GLY A 70 -19.78 -10.80 8.76
CA GLY A 70 -19.82 -9.44 8.26
C GLY A 70 -20.88 -8.53 8.91
N ARG A 71 -21.57 -8.96 9.97
CA ARG A 71 -22.61 -8.15 10.66
C ARG A 71 -21.98 -7.18 11.63
N LYS A 72 -22.49 -5.94 11.69
CA LYS A 72 -22.04 -4.93 12.67
C LYS A 72 -22.32 -5.40 14.10
N ILE A 73 -21.29 -5.42 14.93
CA ILE A 73 -21.39 -5.71 16.35
C ILE A 73 -21.57 -4.38 17.09
N HIS A 74 -22.64 -4.29 17.89
CA HIS A 74 -23.04 -3.05 18.55
C HIS A 74 -22.36 -2.81 19.90
N GLU A 75 -21.70 -3.81 20.49
CA GLU A 75 -21.04 -3.72 21.80
C GLU A 75 -19.63 -4.34 21.78
N ALA A 76 -18.64 -3.60 22.32
CA ALA A 76 -17.28 -4.08 22.49
C ALA A 76 -17.21 -5.28 23.47
N PRO A 77 -16.30 -6.24 23.25
CA PRO A 77 -16.15 -7.40 24.12
C PRO A 77 -15.75 -6.96 25.54
N SER A 78 -16.23 -7.67 26.56
CA SER A 78 -15.80 -7.45 27.94
C SER A 78 -14.73 -8.48 28.29
N PHE A 79 -13.52 -8.02 28.62
CA PHE A 79 -12.40 -8.89 29.01
C PHE A 79 -11.48 -8.23 30.04
N ASP A 80 -10.76 -9.07 30.79
CA ASP A 80 -9.79 -8.67 31.83
C ASP A 80 -8.60 -9.64 31.83
N ALA A 81 -7.39 -9.12 31.57
CA ALA A 81 -6.15 -9.89 31.49
C ALA A 81 -5.24 -9.71 32.73
N ARG A 82 -5.75 -9.15 33.84
CA ARG A 82 -4.96 -9.00 35.06
C ARG A 82 -4.63 -10.34 35.71
N ASP A 83 -3.46 -10.42 36.34
CA ASP A 83 -3.05 -11.61 37.11
C ASP A 83 -3.98 -11.77 38.32
N GLY A 84 -4.63 -12.94 38.43
CA GLY A 84 -5.67 -13.21 39.44
C GLY A 84 -7.10 -13.28 38.91
N SER A 85 -7.33 -13.18 37.60
CA SER A 85 -8.62 -13.52 37.00
C SER A 85 -8.74 -15.05 36.82
N ASP A 86 -9.81 -15.65 37.35
CA ASP A 86 -10.14 -17.09 37.17
C ASP A 86 -10.47 -17.48 35.71
N LEU A 87 -10.29 -16.52 34.80
CA LEU A 87 -10.68 -16.56 33.40
C LEU A 87 -9.52 -16.95 32.47
N VAL A 88 -8.25 -16.82 32.87
CA VAL A 88 -7.12 -17.20 32.00
C VAL A 88 -7.00 -18.72 31.91
N VAL A 89 -7.11 -19.27 30.71
CA VAL A 89 -7.04 -20.73 30.42
C VAL A 89 -5.87 -21.14 29.55
N GLY A 90 -5.23 -20.18 28.88
CA GLY A 90 -4.08 -20.44 28.01
C GLY A 90 -3.18 -19.22 27.95
N ARG A 91 -1.91 -19.47 27.66
CA ARG A 91 -0.90 -18.44 27.40
C ARG A 91 -0.17 -18.79 26.11
N GLN A 92 0.09 -17.78 25.30
CA GLN A 92 0.89 -17.92 24.10
C GLN A 92 1.90 -16.78 24.04
N LEU A 93 3.17 -17.11 23.96
CA LEU A 93 4.22 -16.13 23.70
C LEU A 93 4.48 -16.11 22.19
N ALA A 94 4.44 -14.94 21.58
CA ALA A 94 4.82 -14.74 20.19
C ALA A 94 5.94 -13.71 20.10
N ILE A 95 6.96 -14.02 19.30
CA ILE A 95 8.16 -13.22 19.07
C ILE A 95 8.08 -12.64 17.66
N PHE A 96 8.24 -11.33 17.56
CA PHE A 96 8.14 -10.59 16.32
C PHE A 96 9.45 -9.86 16.02
N GLU A 97 10.22 -10.44 15.11
CA GLU A 97 11.45 -9.83 14.58
C GLU A 97 11.20 -8.56 13.76
N ARG A 98 9.99 -8.40 13.18
CA ARG A 98 9.61 -7.28 12.30
C ARG A 98 8.15 -6.89 12.53
N ARG A 99 7.80 -5.66 12.14
CA ARG A 99 6.42 -5.14 12.13
C ARG A 99 5.82 -5.29 10.72
N PRO A 100 4.49 -5.40 10.57
CA PRO A 100 3.45 -5.61 11.59
C PRO A 100 3.48 -7.01 12.21
N PHE A 101 2.75 -7.21 13.31
CA PHE A 101 2.85 -8.39 14.17
C PHE A 101 1.84 -9.51 13.89
N GLY A 102 1.29 -9.61 12.68
CA GLY A 102 0.41 -10.73 12.34
C GLY A 102 -1.02 -10.63 12.83
N VAL A 103 -1.32 -9.58 13.59
CA VAL A 103 -2.67 -9.27 14.05
C VAL A 103 -3.21 -8.18 13.12
N LEU A 104 -4.27 -8.51 12.36
CA LEU A 104 -4.89 -7.56 11.43
C LEU A 104 -5.69 -6.48 12.15
N ALA A 105 -6.30 -6.86 13.27
CA ALA A 105 -7.03 -5.92 14.11
C ALA A 105 -6.99 -6.32 15.58
N TYR A 106 -6.85 -5.32 16.45
CA TYR A 106 -7.13 -5.46 17.87
C TYR A 106 -8.46 -4.78 18.23
N ALA A 107 -9.15 -5.33 19.22
CA ALA A 107 -10.33 -4.73 19.84
C ALA A 107 -10.05 -4.33 21.30
N PRO A 108 -10.55 -3.18 21.77
CA PRO A 108 -10.51 -2.81 23.17
C PRO A 108 -11.55 -3.56 24.00
N SER A 109 -11.33 -3.63 25.31
CA SER A 109 -12.37 -4.06 26.25
C SER A 109 -13.47 -2.99 26.38
N ARG A 110 -14.64 -3.36 26.89
CA ARG A 110 -15.78 -2.46 27.17
C ARG A 110 -15.42 -1.27 28.07
N ASN A 111 -14.34 -1.35 28.84
CA ASN A 111 -13.83 -0.25 29.67
C ASN A 111 -12.67 0.53 29.03
N GLY A 112 -12.27 0.20 27.80
CA GLY A 112 -11.16 0.82 27.07
C GLY A 112 -9.76 0.33 27.47
N ILE A 113 -9.68 -0.66 28.36
CA ILE A 113 -8.42 -1.20 28.91
C ILE A 113 -8.08 -2.51 28.21
N GLY A 114 -6.81 -2.70 27.86
CA GLY A 114 -6.32 -3.91 27.20
C GLY A 114 -6.64 -3.97 25.71
N ALA A 115 -5.97 -4.90 25.02
CA ALA A 115 -6.14 -5.16 23.59
C ALA A 115 -6.38 -6.66 23.37
N MET A 116 -7.44 -7.00 22.66
CA MET A 116 -7.77 -8.36 22.24
C MET A 116 -7.49 -8.52 20.76
N VAL A 117 -6.87 -9.61 20.35
CA VAL A 117 -6.79 -10.04 18.95
C VAL A 117 -8.21 -10.21 18.41
N TRP A 118 -8.59 -9.35 17.48
CA TRP A 118 -9.94 -9.35 16.92
C TRP A 118 -10.00 -10.09 15.60
N GLU A 119 -9.04 -9.80 14.72
CA GLU A 119 -8.89 -10.45 13.42
C GLU A 119 -7.41 -10.81 13.25
N LEU A 120 -7.16 -12.05 12.85
CA LEU A 120 -5.82 -12.54 12.53
C LEU A 120 -5.64 -12.66 11.04
N GLY A 121 -4.45 -12.33 10.57
CA GLY A 121 -4.08 -12.67 9.21
C GLY A 121 -3.78 -14.16 9.11
N GLN A 122 -4.13 -14.74 7.97
CA GLN A 122 -3.60 -16.03 7.60
C GLN A 122 -2.22 -15.84 7.01
N GLU A 123 -1.32 -16.78 7.30
CA GLU A 123 0.00 -16.78 6.68
C GLU A 123 -0.12 -17.04 5.19
N ARG A 124 0.27 -16.04 4.40
CA ARG A 124 0.28 -16.16 2.94
C ARG A 124 1.63 -16.62 2.42
N TYR A 125 2.70 -16.54 3.17
CA TYR A 125 4.03 -16.99 2.73
C TYR A 125 4.98 -17.11 3.93
N VAL A 126 6.10 -17.80 3.75
CA VAL A 126 7.10 -17.99 4.81
C VAL A 126 7.65 -16.64 5.27
N GLY A 127 7.32 -16.25 6.51
CA GLY A 127 7.79 -14.99 7.10
C GLY A 127 6.81 -13.82 6.98
N ASP A 128 5.61 -14.06 6.43
CA ASP A 128 4.53 -13.07 6.31
C ASP A 128 4.30 -12.35 7.64
N PRO A 129 4.52 -11.02 7.69
CA PRO A 129 4.21 -10.24 8.87
C PRO A 129 2.77 -10.45 9.31
N GLN A 130 1.81 -10.66 8.39
CA GLN A 130 0.38 -10.83 8.66
C GLN A 130 -0.01 -12.23 9.16
N GLY A 131 0.81 -13.27 8.95
CA GLY A 131 0.56 -14.64 9.43
C GLY A 131 1.35 -15.06 10.67
N ARG A 132 2.31 -14.24 11.08
CA ARG A 132 3.32 -14.60 12.10
C ARG A 132 2.72 -14.87 13.48
N ALA A 133 1.66 -14.16 13.84
CA ALA A 133 0.94 -14.38 15.09
C ALA A 133 0.25 -15.77 15.07
N ALA A 134 -0.46 -16.07 13.98
CA ALA A 134 -1.16 -17.35 13.81
C ALA A 134 -0.20 -18.55 13.85
N ARG A 135 0.95 -18.47 13.16
CA ARG A 135 2.00 -19.52 13.20
C ARG A 135 2.51 -19.77 14.63
N GLN A 136 2.57 -18.73 15.45
CA GLN A 136 3.00 -18.81 16.84
C GLN A 136 1.85 -19.12 17.79
N GLY A 137 0.76 -19.71 17.32
CA GLY A 137 -0.36 -20.20 18.15
C GLY A 137 -1.29 -19.10 18.66
N VAL A 138 -1.14 -17.85 18.20
CA VAL A 138 -2.07 -16.78 18.55
C VAL A 138 -3.36 -17.04 17.79
N VAL A 139 -4.49 -17.06 18.52
CA VAL A 139 -5.83 -17.19 17.93
C VAL A 139 -6.66 -15.95 18.21
N GLU A 140 -7.71 -15.78 17.41
CA GLU A 140 -8.68 -14.71 17.65
C GLU A 140 -9.21 -14.82 19.08
N ARG A 141 -9.49 -13.66 19.66
CA ARG A 141 -9.96 -13.47 21.03
C ARG A 141 -8.94 -13.69 22.14
N MET A 142 -7.68 -13.99 21.82
CA MET A 142 -6.61 -13.86 22.79
C MET A 142 -6.37 -12.40 23.16
N VAL A 143 -5.98 -12.12 24.40
CA VAL A 143 -5.77 -10.77 24.94
C VAL A 143 -4.28 -10.54 25.16
N VAL A 144 -3.78 -9.37 24.76
CA VAL A 144 -2.40 -8.95 25.02
C VAL A 144 -2.22 -8.78 26.52
N LYS A 145 -1.24 -9.49 27.09
CA LYS A 145 -0.91 -9.52 28.51
C LYS A 145 0.41 -8.79 28.77
N ARG A 146 1.48 -9.16 28.07
CA ARG A 146 2.79 -8.50 28.18
C ARG A 146 3.33 -8.11 26.82
N ILE A 147 4.08 -7.02 26.78
CA ILE A 147 4.92 -6.62 25.66
C ILE A 147 6.34 -6.40 26.21
N ASN A 148 7.34 -7.10 25.65
CA ASN A 148 8.73 -7.10 26.11
C ASN A 148 8.84 -7.32 27.64
N GLY A 149 8.08 -8.30 28.15
CA GLY A 149 8.02 -8.65 29.57
C GLY A 149 7.25 -7.67 30.47
N THR A 150 6.87 -6.49 29.97
CA THR A 150 6.11 -5.49 30.72
C THR A 150 4.63 -5.86 30.73
N ASP A 151 4.01 -5.93 31.91
CA ASP A 151 2.56 -6.14 32.03
C ASP A 151 1.78 -4.92 31.54
N ILE A 152 1.01 -5.12 30.47
CA ILE A 152 0.18 -4.07 29.86
C ILE A 152 -1.32 -4.25 30.15
N SER A 153 -1.70 -5.23 30.99
CA SER A 153 -3.11 -5.62 31.20
C SER A 153 -3.99 -4.50 31.77
N THR A 154 -3.40 -3.45 32.34
CA THR A 154 -4.10 -2.27 32.86
C THR A 154 -3.98 -1.04 31.96
N TRP A 155 -3.28 -1.15 30.83
CA TRP A 155 -2.98 -0.02 29.96
C TRP A 155 -4.20 0.30 29.09
N GLN A 156 -4.32 1.57 28.71
CA GLN A 156 -5.35 1.98 27.75
C GLN A 156 -5.04 1.33 26.40
N PHE A 157 -6.09 0.94 25.69
CA PHE A 157 -5.97 0.34 24.36
C PHE A 157 -5.08 1.14 23.40
N GLN A 158 -5.21 2.46 23.43
CA GLN A 158 -4.39 3.34 22.58
C GLN A 158 -2.90 3.29 22.94
N ASP A 159 -2.55 3.25 24.23
CA ASP A 159 -1.15 3.18 24.66
C ASP A 159 -0.51 1.84 24.25
N ILE A 160 -1.31 0.76 24.23
CA ILE A 160 -0.89 -0.55 23.76
C ILE A 160 -0.64 -0.52 22.24
N LEU A 161 -1.54 0.06 21.46
CA LEU A 161 -1.36 0.20 20.01
C LEU A 161 -0.18 1.11 19.64
N ASP A 162 0.03 2.20 20.38
CA ASP A 162 1.17 3.09 20.20
C ASP A 162 2.50 2.36 20.48
N LEU A 163 2.55 1.56 21.55
CA LEU A 163 3.70 0.70 21.87
C LEU A 163 3.93 -0.39 20.80
N LEU A 164 2.84 -0.99 20.31
CA LEU A 164 2.88 -1.95 19.21
C LEU A 164 3.10 -1.30 17.84
N ASN A 165 3.08 0.02 17.74
CA ASN A 165 3.10 0.77 16.47
C ASN A 165 2.19 0.13 15.40
N ASP A 166 1.04 -0.38 15.84
CA ASP A 166 0.12 -1.15 15.03
C ASP A 166 -1.10 -0.27 14.78
N LYS A 167 -1.26 0.18 13.53
CA LYS A 167 -2.25 1.18 13.13
C LYS A 167 -3.34 0.50 12.31
N ILE A 168 -4.59 0.73 12.71
CA ILE A 168 -5.78 0.29 11.97
C ILE A 168 -5.76 0.91 10.56
N LEU A 169 -5.90 0.07 9.54
CA LEU A 169 -6.09 0.48 8.15
C LEU A 169 -7.47 1.15 8.00
N ASP A 170 -7.50 2.41 7.57
CA ASP A 170 -8.72 3.08 7.09
C ASP A 170 -8.66 3.24 5.56
N ASN A 171 -9.73 2.81 4.91
CA ASN A 171 -9.76 2.38 3.50
C ASN A 171 -9.97 3.49 2.48
N SER A 172 -10.07 4.75 2.89
CA SER A 172 -10.48 5.82 1.98
C SER A 172 -9.47 6.95 1.81
N SER A 173 -8.24 6.83 2.30
CA SER A 173 -7.30 7.97 2.21
C SER A 173 -5.84 7.64 1.94
N GLY A 174 -5.46 6.36 1.84
CA GLY A 174 -4.04 6.00 1.75
C GLY A 174 -3.24 6.72 2.82
N LYS A 175 -3.71 6.80 4.07
CA LYS A 175 -2.94 7.37 5.17
C LYS A 175 -2.96 6.36 6.30
N PHE A 176 -1.77 6.04 6.81
CA PHE A 176 -1.58 5.48 8.14
C PHE A 176 -2.09 6.50 9.18
N GLN A 177 -3.40 6.55 9.40
CA GLN A 177 -3.94 7.32 10.52
C GLN A 177 -3.88 6.44 11.76
N SER A 178 -2.99 6.85 12.65
CA SER A 178 -3.21 6.58 14.06
C SER A 178 -4.61 7.08 14.42
N LEU A 179 -5.39 6.30 15.17
CA LEU A 179 -6.58 6.82 15.85
C LEU A 179 -6.22 8.00 16.77
N SER A 180 -4.94 8.20 17.10
CA SER A 180 -4.47 9.39 17.77
C SER A 180 -4.27 10.55 16.76
N ARG A 181 -5.19 11.50 16.85
CA ARG A 181 -4.87 12.91 16.65
C ARG A 181 -3.96 13.49 17.75
N GLY A 182 -3.36 12.64 18.57
CA GLY A 182 -2.45 12.98 19.65
C GLY A 182 -1.03 12.54 19.29
N GLN A 183 -0.03 13.23 19.86
CA GLN A 183 1.33 12.70 19.91
C GLN A 183 1.30 11.25 20.41
N MET A 184 2.09 10.37 19.80
CA MET A 184 2.41 9.06 20.38
C MET A 184 2.77 9.29 21.85
N THR A 185 2.00 8.73 22.77
CA THR A 185 2.27 8.89 24.21
C THR A 185 3.51 8.09 24.62
N ASN A 186 3.81 7.03 23.86
CA ASN A 186 4.91 6.11 24.07
C ASN A 186 5.74 5.90 22.80
N SER A 187 7.04 5.66 22.96
CA SER A 187 7.89 5.17 21.87
C SER A 187 7.56 3.71 21.53
N PRO A 188 7.63 3.29 20.25
CA PRO A 188 7.44 1.90 19.87
C PRO A 188 8.38 0.94 20.60
N ALA A 189 7.90 -0.26 20.93
CA ALA A 189 8.71 -1.30 21.57
C ALA A 189 9.93 -1.71 20.72
N GLU A 190 11.08 -1.98 21.34
CA GLU A 190 12.27 -2.43 20.62
C GLU A 190 12.06 -3.83 20.03
N LEU A 191 12.55 -4.04 18.80
CA LEU A 191 12.55 -5.34 18.12
C LEU A 191 13.76 -6.19 18.60
N PRO A 192 13.63 -7.52 18.72
CA PRO A 192 12.40 -8.29 18.53
C PRO A 192 11.37 -8.02 19.63
N VAL A 193 10.13 -7.80 19.22
CA VAL A 193 9.03 -7.56 20.17
C VAL A 193 8.49 -8.91 20.61
N THR A 194 8.47 -9.15 21.92
CA THR A 194 7.84 -10.33 22.51
C THR A 194 6.48 -9.94 23.07
N ILE A 195 5.43 -10.62 22.61
CA ILE A 195 4.05 -10.38 23.07
C ILE A 195 3.54 -11.65 23.73
N GLU A 196 3.20 -11.56 25.01
CA GLU A 196 2.45 -12.60 25.71
C GLU A 196 0.97 -12.35 25.51
N PHE A 197 0.28 -13.34 24.94
CA PHE A 197 -1.16 -13.39 24.76
C PHE A 197 -1.78 -14.34 25.80
N VAL A 198 -2.93 -13.99 26.35
CA VAL A 198 -3.71 -14.84 27.25
C VAL A 198 -5.05 -15.19 26.62
N GLN A 199 -5.42 -16.47 26.68
CA GLN A 199 -6.75 -16.93 26.29
C GLN A 199 -7.67 -16.88 27.51
N LEU A 200 -8.85 -16.29 27.34
CA LEU A 200 -9.87 -16.20 28.39
C LEU A 200 -10.96 -17.26 28.20
N LYS A 201 -11.55 -17.75 29.30
CA LYS A 201 -12.76 -18.59 29.29
C LYS A 201 -13.88 -17.83 28.59
N GLN A 202 -14.36 -18.33 27.46
CA GLN A 202 -15.59 -17.86 26.82
C GLN A 202 -16.66 -18.94 26.84
N ALA A 203 -17.92 -18.51 26.92
CA ALA A 203 -19.09 -19.37 26.70
C ALA A 203 -19.08 -19.87 25.24
N ASP A 204 -19.13 -21.18 25.10
CA ASP A 204 -19.16 -22.01 23.89
C ASP A 204 -19.14 -21.31 22.52
N LYS A 205 -17.99 -21.41 21.84
CA LYS A 205 -17.91 -21.80 20.43
C LYS A 205 -16.74 -22.77 20.28
N THR A 206 -17.04 -23.95 19.75
CA THR A 206 -16.13 -25.07 19.47
C THR A 206 -14.81 -24.63 18.83
N PRO A 207 -13.64 -25.10 19.32
CA PRO A 207 -12.35 -24.80 18.71
C PRO A 207 -12.16 -25.61 17.43
N ALA A 208 -11.66 -24.97 16.37
CA ALA A 208 -10.99 -25.69 15.29
C ALA A 208 -9.68 -26.27 15.86
N GLY A 209 -9.47 -27.57 15.67
CA GLY A 209 -8.40 -28.33 16.33
C GLY A 209 -6.98 -27.89 15.95
N PRO A 210 -5.96 -28.29 16.74
CA PRO A 210 -4.57 -27.94 16.47
C PRO A 210 -4.06 -28.69 15.23
N SER A 211 -3.45 -27.95 14.31
CA SER A 211 -2.61 -28.52 13.25
C SER A 211 -1.33 -29.09 13.86
N PRO A 212 -0.79 -30.21 13.34
CA PRO A 212 0.40 -30.87 13.88
C PRO A 212 1.66 -30.00 13.76
N PRO A 213 2.66 -30.20 14.63
CA PRO A 213 3.94 -29.50 14.52
C PRO A 213 4.69 -30.03 13.29
N ILE A 214 5.00 -29.12 12.36
CA ILE A 214 5.89 -29.41 11.24
C ILE A 214 7.28 -28.95 11.65
N ASP A 215 8.18 -29.92 11.71
CA ASP A 215 9.62 -29.73 11.85
C ASP A 215 10.15 -29.25 10.50
N LEU A 216 10.73 -28.04 10.45
CA LEU A 216 11.42 -27.53 9.27
C LEU A 216 12.71 -26.85 9.74
N ASP A 217 13.80 -27.61 9.68
CA ASP A 217 15.12 -27.02 9.55
C ASP A 217 15.13 -26.17 8.27
N PRO A 218 15.55 -24.89 8.33
CA PRO A 218 15.80 -24.13 7.12
C PRO A 218 17.07 -24.66 6.46
N GLU A 219 16.89 -25.44 5.39
CA GLU A 219 17.95 -25.67 4.41
C GLU A 219 18.54 -24.31 3.96
N PRO A 220 19.88 -24.20 3.86
CA PRO A 220 20.53 -22.95 3.51
C PRO A 220 20.20 -22.52 2.07
N CYS A 221 20.04 -21.21 1.89
CA CYS A 221 19.92 -20.52 0.61
C CYS A 221 20.86 -21.12 -0.46
N PRO A 222 20.37 -21.51 -1.66
CA PRO A 222 21.22 -22.04 -2.70
C PRO A 222 22.19 -20.95 -3.18
N ALA A 223 23.45 -21.35 -3.28
CA ALA A 223 24.61 -20.61 -3.74
C ALA A 223 24.37 -19.46 -4.75
N GLY A 224 24.62 -18.22 -4.31
CA GLY A 224 24.96 -17.07 -5.15
C GLY A 224 23.79 -16.18 -5.58
N LEU A 225 24.02 -14.86 -5.60
CA LEU A 225 23.11 -13.89 -6.19
C LEU A 225 22.96 -14.15 -7.70
N LEU A 226 21.79 -13.89 -8.27
CA LEU A 226 21.59 -13.87 -9.72
C LEU A 226 22.44 -12.73 -10.32
N SER A 227 23.15 -13.02 -11.41
CA SER A 227 23.98 -12.06 -12.14
C SER A 227 23.19 -11.51 -13.33
N TYR A 228 23.28 -10.21 -13.57
CA TYR A 228 22.69 -9.56 -14.75
C TYR A 228 23.80 -9.16 -15.73
N GLU A 229 23.78 -9.77 -16.92
CA GLU A 229 24.82 -9.61 -17.95
C GLU A 229 24.45 -8.56 -19.01
N GLY A 230 23.58 -7.60 -18.67
CA GLY A 230 23.17 -6.51 -19.57
C GLY A 230 22.14 -6.91 -20.63
N HIS A 231 21.52 -8.08 -20.50
CA HIS A 231 20.38 -8.50 -21.30
C HIS A 231 19.53 -9.52 -20.54
N VAL A 232 18.26 -9.64 -20.93
CA VAL A 232 17.32 -10.61 -20.36
C VAL A 232 16.96 -11.63 -21.44
N ASP A 233 17.38 -12.87 -21.25
CA ASP A 233 16.98 -14.03 -22.05
C ASP A 233 16.01 -14.93 -21.27
N ASP A 234 15.62 -16.06 -21.88
CA ASP A 234 14.67 -16.99 -21.28
C ASP A 234 15.26 -17.69 -20.04
N ASP A 235 16.58 -17.99 -20.03
CA ASP A 235 17.27 -18.57 -18.86
C ASP A 235 17.24 -17.61 -17.66
N PHE A 236 17.57 -16.34 -17.89
CA PHE A 236 17.52 -15.31 -16.84
C PHE A 236 16.11 -15.19 -16.27
N LEU A 237 15.07 -15.14 -17.11
CA LEU A 237 13.69 -15.05 -16.65
C LEU A 237 13.26 -16.28 -15.84
N GLU A 238 13.59 -17.48 -16.30
CA GLU A 238 13.26 -18.72 -15.59
C GLU A 238 13.96 -18.78 -14.23
N ARG A 239 15.24 -18.39 -14.17
CA ARG A 239 16.00 -18.33 -12.92
C ARG A 239 15.48 -17.24 -11.98
N LEU A 240 15.18 -16.05 -12.50
CA LEU A 240 14.58 -14.97 -11.73
C LEU A 240 13.27 -15.42 -11.10
N LEU A 241 12.36 -15.98 -11.91
CA LEU A 241 11.07 -16.49 -11.45
C LEU A 241 11.21 -17.59 -10.40
N ARG A 242 12.11 -18.55 -10.62
CA ARG A 242 12.38 -19.63 -9.66
C ARG A 242 12.87 -19.07 -8.33
N ILE A 243 13.91 -18.24 -8.35
CA ILE A 243 14.49 -17.65 -7.13
C ILE A 243 13.47 -16.76 -6.41
N GLN A 244 12.69 -15.97 -7.12
CA GLN A 244 11.64 -15.15 -6.52
C GLN A 244 10.51 -15.98 -5.91
N ARG A 245 10.17 -17.16 -6.46
CA ARG A 245 9.20 -18.08 -5.87
C ARG A 245 9.72 -18.71 -4.59
N ASP A 246 10.95 -19.22 -4.63
CA ASP A 246 11.53 -20.01 -3.54
C ASP A 246 12.07 -19.13 -2.40
N HIS A 247 12.46 -17.89 -2.72
CA HIS A 247 13.15 -16.97 -1.82
C HIS A 247 12.54 -15.54 -1.85
N ALA A 248 11.24 -15.42 -2.10
CA ALA A 248 10.50 -14.16 -1.91
C ALA A 248 10.83 -13.56 -0.54
N GLY A 249 11.06 -12.26 -0.45
CA GLY A 249 11.51 -11.66 0.82
C GLY A 249 13.03 -11.51 0.96
N GLN A 250 13.83 -12.12 0.07
CA GLN A 250 15.29 -12.07 0.12
C GLN A 250 15.90 -11.17 -0.96
N VAL A 251 17.22 -10.95 -0.88
CA VAL A 251 17.99 -10.27 -1.92
C VAL A 251 18.36 -11.30 -2.98
N ILE A 252 17.90 -11.08 -4.21
CA ILE A 252 18.06 -12.03 -5.32
C ILE A 252 19.08 -11.57 -6.37
N LEU A 253 19.27 -10.26 -6.52
CA LEU A 253 20.24 -9.61 -7.41
C LEU A 253 21.19 -8.78 -6.55
N SER A 254 22.46 -8.66 -6.95
CA SER A 254 23.35 -7.66 -6.35
C SER A 254 22.80 -6.25 -6.56
N ILE A 255 23.22 -5.28 -5.74
CA ILE A 255 22.76 -3.89 -5.92
C ILE A 255 23.15 -3.35 -7.29
N ASP A 256 24.33 -3.72 -7.81
CA ASP A 256 24.80 -3.24 -9.11
C ASP A 256 24.07 -3.94 -10.26
N ASP A 257 23.72 -5.21 -10.13
CA ASP A 257 22.87 -5.92 -11.10
C ASP A 257 21.46 -5.36 -11.16
N ALA A 258 20.85 -5.13 -9.99
CA ALA A 258 19.51 -4.58 -9.89
C ALA A 258 19.45 -3.16 -10.48
N VAL A 259 20.43 -2.30 -10.18
CA VAL A 259 20.52 -0.96 -10.76
C VAL A 259 20.69 -1.02 -12.27
N ARG A 260 21.61 -1.85 -12.79
CA ARG A 260 21.83 -1.99 -14.23
C ARG A 260 20.57 -2.44 -14.98
N LEU A 261 19.84 -3.43 -14.44
CA LEU A 261 18.59 -3.89 -15.03
C LEU A 261 17.55 -2.76 -15.10
N VAL A 262 17.42 -1.98 -14.02
CA VAL A 262 16.49 -0.84 -13.96
C VAL A 262 16.89 0.28 -14.92
N ASP A 263 18.19 0.57 -15.03
CA ASP A 263 18.72 1.57 -15.96
C ASP A 263 18.46 1.18 -17.43
N ASP A 264 18.67 -0.08 -17.79
CA ASP A 264 18.39 -0.59 -19.15
C ASP A 264 16.89 -0.45 -19.50
N VAL A 265 16.00 -0.70 -18.53
CA VAL A 265 14.55 -0.48 -18.69
C VAL A 265 14.26 1.01 -18.87
N ALA A 266 14.88 1.88 -18.07
CA ALA A 266 14.70 3.32 -18.20
C ALA A 266 15.15 3.82 -19.58
N GLU A 267 16.25 3.31 -20.13
CA GLU A 267 16.70 3.62 -21.48
C GLU A 267 15.73 3.17 -22.57
N LEU A 268 15.09 2.01 -22.38
CA LEU A 268 14.05 1.53 -23.27
C LEU A 268 12.81 2.41 -23.21
N LEU A 269 12.27 2.65 -22.00
CA LEU A 269 11.06 3.45 -21.78
C LEU A 269 11.23 4.91 -22.25
N ARG A 270 12.44 5.46 -22.18
CA ARG A 270 12.74 6.82 -22.67
C ARG A 270 12.53 6.96 -24.18
N LYS A 271 12.65 5.87 -24.94
CA LYS A 271 12.41 5.83 -26.39
C LYS A 271 10.93 5.71 -26.76
N GLU A 272 10.08 5.35 -25.80
CA GLU A 272 8.64 5.24 -26.03
C GLU A 272 7.99 6.64 -26.05
N GLU A 273 6.82 6.73 -26.69
CA GLU A 273 5.97 7.92 -26.73
C GLU A 273 5.01 7.95 -25.53
N THR A 274 4.51 9.14 -25.19
CA THR A 274 3.65 9.31 -24.00
C THR A 274 2.31 8.60 -24.14
N LEU A 275 1.78 8.62 -25.37
CA LEU A 275 0.62 7.85 -25.78
C LEU A 275 1.09 6.79 -26.78
N GLN A 276 1.14 5.54 -26.36
CA GLN A 276 1.49 4.43 -27.24
C GLN A 276 0.30 4.01 -28.10
N ARG A 277 0.50 3.74 -29.39
CA ARG A 277 -0.51 3.13 -30.27
C ARG A 277 -0.06 1.74 -30.67
N VAL A 278 -0.92 0.74 -30.47
CA VAL A 278 -0.57 -0.66 -30.67
C VAL A 278 -1.68 -1.39 -31.40
N GLN A 279 -1.30 -2.22 -32.38
CA GLN A 279 -2.21 -3.06 -33.16
C GLN A 279 -1.98 -4.53 -32.77
N LEU A 280 -2.99 -5.21 -32.24
CA LEU A 280 -2.89 -6.54 -31.65
C LEU A 280 -4.09 -7.42 -32.01
N GLN A 281 -3.85 -8.74 -32.08
CA GLN A 281 -4.92 -9.75 -32.21
C GLN A 281 -5.59 -10.07 -30.88
N GLN A 282 -4.84 -9.99 -29.78
CA GLN A 282 -5.33 -10.09 -28.42
C GLN A 282 -4.38 -9.36 -27.48
N VAL A 283 -4.84 -9.02 -26.28
CA VAL A 283 -4.00 -8.53 -25.19
C VAL A 283 -4.66 -8.76 -23.84
N VAL A 284 -3.87 -9.07 -22.82
CA VAL A 284 -4.32 -9.15 -21.43
C VAL A 284 -4.01 -7.82 -20.73
N VAL A 285 -5.05 -7.08 -20.36
CA VAL A 285 -4.94 -5.85 -19.58
C VAL A 285 -5.05 -6.19 -18.09
N VAL A 286 -3.99 -5.88 -17.36
CA VAL A 286 -3.83 -6.08 -15.93
C VAL A 286 -3.94 -4.73 -15.24
N GLY A 287 -4.79 -4.61 -14.22
CA GLY A 287 -4.90 -3.42 -13.40
C GLY A 287 -3.82 -3.36 -12.30
N ASP A 288 -4.16 -2.71 -11.19
CA ASP A 288 -3.27 -2.53 -10.05
C ASP A 288 -2.78 -3.89 -9.50
N LEU A 289 -1.50 -3.96 -9.14
CA LEU A 289 -0.88 -5.16 -8.54
C LEU A 289 -0.40 -4.90 -7.11
N HIS A 290 0.08 -3.68 -6.83
CA HIS A 290 0.50 -3.25 -5.49
C HIS A 290 1.39 -4.26 -4.75
N GLY A 291 2.45 -4.75 -5.40
CA GLY A 291 3.40 -5.67 -4.80
C GLY A 291 2.82 -7.03 -4.41
N GLN A 292 1.73 -7.48 -5.03
CA GLN A 292 1.16 -8.82 -4.86
C GLN A 292 1.78 -9.81 -5.85
N PHE A 293 3.07 -10.09 -5.69
CA PHE A 293 3.87 -10.92 -6.60
C PHE A 293 3.25 -12.30 -6.88
N PHE A 294 2.74 -13.00 -5.87
CA PHE A 294 2.15 -14.33 -6.07
C PHE A 294 0.83 -14.28 -6.86
N ASP A 295 0.05 -13.21 -6.73
CA ASP A 295 -1.14 -13.01 -7.54
C ASP A 295 -0.76 -12.67 -9.00
N LEU A 296 0.35 -11.95 -9.23
CA LEU A 296 0.91 -11.78 -10.58
C LEU A 296 1.29 -13.12 -11.22
N LEU A 297 1.91 -14.03 -10.47
CA LEU A 297 2.21 -15.38 -10.97
C LEU A 297 0.94 -16.15 -11.34
N ARG A 298 -0.11 -16.04 -10.52
CA ARG A 298 -1.41 -16.64 -10.80
C ARG A 298 -2.05 -16.07 -12.07
N ILE A 299 -1.90 -14.78 -12.33
CA ILE A 299 -2.35 -14.19 -13.61
C ILE A 299 -1.69 -14.97 -14.74
N PHE A 300 -0.37 -15.14 -14.74
CA PHE A 300 0.32 -15.91 -15.79
C PHE A 300 -0.11 -17.38 -15.87
N ASP A 301 -0.39 -18.03 -14.75
CA ASP A 301 -0.89 -19.41 -14.74
C ASP A 301 -2.30 -19.52 -15.34
N THR A 302 -3.13 -18.48 -15.19
CA THR A 302 -4.53 -18.48 -15.67
C THR A 302 -4.71 -17.92 -17.07
N THR A 303 -3.91 -16.94 -17.47
CA THR A 303 -4.01 -16.26 -18.77
C THR A 303 -2.89 -16.62 -19.74
N GLY A 304 -1.98 -17.52 -19.33
CA GLY A 304 -0.82 -17.97 -20.10
C GLY A 304 0.38 -17.04 -19.93
N LYS A 305 1.59 -17.56 -20.09
CA LYS A 305 2.81 -16.73 -19.96
C LYS A 305 2.85 -15.62 -21.02
N VAL A 306 3.62 -14.57 -20.74
CA VAL A 306 3.92 -13.51 -21.71
C VAL A 306 4.65 -14.12 -22.91
N SER A 307 4.22 -13.74 -24.10
CA SER A 307 4.92 -14.04 -25.37
C SER A 307 4.47 -13.04 -26.43
N GLU A 308 5.14 -13.03 -27.58
CA GLU A 308 4.70 -12.21 -28.74
C GLU A 308 3.27 -12.55 -29.20
N SER A 309 2.78 -13.77 -28.93
CA SER A 309 1.41 -14.20 -29.23
C SER A 309 0.41 -13.96 -28.09
N ASN A 310 0.90 -13.66 -26.89
CA ASN A 310 0.11 -13.39 -25.69
C ASN A 310 0.64 -12.13 -24.97
N PRO A 311 0.40 -10.94 -25.54
CA PRO A 311 0.91 -9.69 -24.99
C PRO A 311 0.09 -9.23 -23.78
N TYR A 312 0.73 -8.45 -22.92
CA TYR A 312 0.20 -7.91 -21.68
C TYR A 312 0.33 -6.39 -21.63
N LEU A 313 -0.68 -5.72 -21.09
CA LEU A 313 -0.62 -4.31 -20.71
C LEU A 313 -0.86 -4.19 -19.21
N PHE A 314 0.17 -3.77 -18.47
CA PHE A 314 0.10 -3.50 -17.03
C PHE A 314 -0.24 -2.03 -16.79
N ASN A 315 -1.41 -1.77 -16.22
CA ASN A 315 -2.02 -0.45 -16.20
C ASN A 315 -1.78 0.31 -14.89
N GLY A 316 -0.51 0.46 -14.51
CA GLY A 316 -0.05 1.24 -13.35
C GLY A 316 -0.25 0.57 -11.99
N ASP A 317 0.28 1.22 -10.95
CA ASP A 317 0.20 0.81 -9.54
C ASP A 317 0.76 -0.61 -9.30
N PHE A 318 2.01 -0.79 -9.73
CA PHE A 318 2.77 -2.04 -9.61
C PHE A 318 3.32 -2.21 -8.20
N VAL A 319 3.75 -1.10 -7.60
CA VAL A 319 4.47 -1.04 -6.33
C VAL A 319 3.63 -0.43 -5.20
N ASP A 320 4.22 -0.37 -4.02
CA ASP A 320 3.62 0.07 -2.75
C ASP A 320 2.51 -0.84 -2.23
N ARG A 321 2.18 -0.64 -0.94
CA ARG A 321 1.16 -1.36 -0.17
C ARG A 321 1.49 -2.83 0.12
N GLY A 322 1.71 -3.64 -0.90
CA GLY A 322 2.12 -5.04 -0.77
C GLY A 322 3.57 -5.19 -0.36
N ALA A 323 3.93 -6.38 0.10
CA ALA A 323 5.25 -6.68 0.67
C ALA A 323 6.29 -7.17 -0.36
N PHE A 324 5.88 -7.34 -1.61
CA PHE A 324 6.72 -7.84 -2.71
C PHE A 324 6.71 -6.90 -3.90
N SER A 325 6.77 -5.59 -3.63
CA SER A 325 6.81 -4.57 -4.68
C SER A 325 8.06 -4.72 -5.53
N LEU A 326 9.21 -5.02 -4.89
CA LEU A 326 10.48 -5.22 -5.55
C LEU A 326 10.46 -6.45 -6.46
N GLU A 327 9.94 -7.58 -5.98
CA GLU A 327 9.85 -8.79 -6.81
C GLU A 327 8.91 -8.57 -8.00
N THR A 328 7.76 -7.94 -7.75
CA THR A 328 6.77 -7.60 -8.78
C THR A 328 7.39 -6.73 -9.86
N ILE A 329 7.98 -5.58 -9.50
CA ILE A 329 8.49 -4.65 -10.51
C ILE A 329 9.73 -5.17 -11.23
N LEU A 330 10.63 -5.90 -10.56
CA LEU A 330 11.80 -6.51 -11.22
C LEU A 330 11.36 -7.55 -12.27
N LEU A 331 10.33 -8.35 -11.97
CA LEU A 331 9.79 -9.29 -12.94
C LEU A 331 9.16 -8.57 -14.14
N LEU A 332 8.34 -7.53 -13.90
CA LEU A 332 7.72 -6.75 -14.98
C LEU A 332 8.78 -6.07 -15.87
N PHE A 333 9.84 -5.53 -15.26
CA PHE A 333 10.96 -4.91 -15.96
C PHE A 333 11.78 -5.91 -16.78
N ALA A 334 12.08 -7.08 -16.22
CA ALA A 334 12.74 -8.14 -16.96
C ALA A 334 11.89 -8.61 -18.15
N LEU A 335 10.58 -8.77 -17.96
CA LEU A 335 9.63 -9.10 -19.03
C LEU A 335 9.58 -7.99 -20.10
N LYS A 336 9.62 -6.72 -19.71
CA LYS A 336 9.66 -5.58 -20.64
C LYS A 336 10.93 -5.57 -21.50
N LEU A 337 12.08 -5.86 -20.92
CA LEU A 337 13.34 -6.00 -21.65
C LEU A 337 13.31 -7.20 -22.62
N ARG A 338 12.76 -8.33 -22.17
CA ARG A 338 12.70 -9.55 -22.98
C ARG A 338 11.69 -9.48 -24.13
N PHE A 339 10.54 -8.87 -23.89
CA PHE A 339 9.39 -8.82 -24.80
C PHE A 339 8.90 -7.38 -25.00
N PRO A 340 9.73 -6.47 -25.53
CA PRO A 340 9.41 -5.04 -25.57
C PRO A 340 8.19 -4.70 -26.43
N ARG A 341 7.82 -5.58 -27.38
CA ARG A 341 6.65 -5.46 -28.25
C ARG A 341 5.42 -6.22 -27.76
N ALA A 342 5.54 -6.94 -26.64
CA ALA A 342 4.45 -7.72 -26.06
C ALA A 342 4.18 -7.39 -24.59
N VAL A 343 5.02 -6.57 -23.96
CA VAL A 343 4.81 -6.05 -22.61
C VAL A 343 4.68 -4.55 -22.68
N PHE A 344 3.50 -4.06 -22.35
CA PHE A 344 3.12 -2.67 -22.34
C PHE A 344 2.89 -2.22 -20.90
N MET A 345 3.25 -0.99 -20.57
CA MET A 345 3.16 -0.49 -19.20
C MET A 345 2.66 0.96 -19.22
N ASN A 346 1.57 1.23 -18.49
CA ASN A 346 1.18 2.59 -18.16
C ASN A 346 1.71 2.96 -16.78
N ARG A 347 2.03 4.24 -16.59
CA ARG A 347 2.32 4.81 -15.28
C ARG A 347 1.04 4.85 -14.45
N GLY A 348 1.11 4.40 -13.20
CA GLY A 348 0.10 4.66 -12.17
C GLY A 348 0.52 5.82 -11.26
N ASN A 349 -0.34 6.22 -10.34
CA ASN A 349 0.03 7.27 -9.39
C ASN A 349 1.06 6.79 -8.37
N HIS A 350 1.15 5.48 -8.11
CA HIS A 350 2.16 4.91 -7.22
C HIS A 350 3.55 4.81 -7.84
N GLU A 351 3.70 4.98 -9.16
CA GLU A 351 5.02 5.12 -9.80
C GLU A 351 5.54 6.57 -9.69
N ALA A 352 5.58 7.08 -8.45
CA ALA A 352 6.04 8.41 -8.08
C ALA A 352 6.83 8.36 -6.77
N ALA A 353 8.04 8.93 -6.76
CA ALA A 353 8.98 8.84 -5.65
C ALA A 353 8.39 9.29 -4.31
N GLU A 354 7.60 10.37 -4.30
CA GLU A 354 6.97 10.89 -3.08
C GLU A 354 5.95 9.92 -2.47
N LEU A 355 5.23 9.16 -3.31
CA LEU A 355 4.30 8.13 -2.85
C LEU A 355 5.05 6.91 -2.33
N ASN A 356 6.10 6.49 -3.02
CA ASN A 356 6.92 5.34 -2.62
C ASN A 356 7.58 5.52 -1.24
N LEU A 357 7.97 6.76 -0.91
CA LEU A 357 8.48 7.13 0.42
C LEU A 357 7.41 6.97 1.52
N ARG A 358 6.13 7.04 1.18
CA ARG A 358 5.00 6.99 2.13
C ARG A 358 4.34 5.63 2.22
N TYR A 359 4.34 4.85 1.13
CA TYR A 359 3.46 3.68 0.99
C TYR A 359 4.15 2.33 0.90
N GLY A 360 5.47 2.29 1.04
CA GLY A 360 6.20 1.09 1.41
C GLY A 360 7.37 0.77 0.51
N PHE A 361 7.34 1.12 -0.77
CA PHE A 361 8.35 0.65 -1.73
C PHE A 361 9.78 1.11 -1.38
N ALA A 362 9.95 2.36 -0.96
CA ALA A 362 11.26 2.85 -0.52
C ALA A 362 11.74 2.15 0.76
N ALA A 363 10.82 1.83 1.68
CA ALA A 363 11.13 1.11 2.91
C ALA A 363 11.51 -0.35 2.62
N GLU A 364 10.80 -0.99 1.69
CA GLU A 364 11.06 -2.35 1.22
C GLU A 364 12.47 -2.45 0.60
N ILE A 365 12.82 -1.56 -0.33
CA ILE A 365 14.17 -1.52 -0.93
C ILE A 365 15.25 -1.33 0.14
N ARG A 366 15.03 -0.41 1.09
CA ARG A 366 15.98 -0.16 2.18
C ARG A 366 16.12 -1.38 3.11
N GLU A 367 15.04 -2.11 3.34
CA GLU A 367 15.06 -3.34 4.13
C GLU A 367 15.87 -4.44 3.44
N ARG A 368 15.74 -4.58 2.11
CA ARG A 368 16.49 -5.59 1.34
C ARG A 368 17.97 -5.22 1.18
N TYR A 369 18.27 -3.99 0.79
CA TYR A 369 19.61 -3.56 0.36
C TYR A 369 20.34 -2.64 1.34
N GLY A 370 19.77 -2.35 2.51
CA GLY A 370 20.34 -1.43 3.49
C GLY A 370 20.56 -0.03 2.91
N ALA A 371 21.68 0.61 3.28
CA ALA A 371 22.03 1.95 2.79
C ALA A 371 22.27 2.01 1.27
N ALA A 372 22.76 0.92 0.68
CA ALA A 372 23.01 0.82 -0.76
C ALA A 372 21.71 0.87 -1.57
N GLY A 373 20.58 0.46 -0.96
CA GLY A 373 19.25 0.50 -1.56
C GLY A 373 18.80 1.88 -2.04
N LYS A 374 19.38 2.98 -1.53
CA LYS A 374 19.09 4.33 -2.04
C LYS A 374 19.40 4.44 -3.55
N ARG A 375 20.52 3.86 -4.01
CA ARG A 375 20.89 3.88 -5.44
C ARG A 375 19.83 3.21 -6.31
N LEU A 376 19.33 2.06 -5.85
CA LEU A 376 18.27 1.33 -6.54
C LEU A 376 16.94 2.08 -6.52
N PHE A 377 16.58 2.69 -5.39
CA PHE A 377 15.38 3.52 -5.31
C PHE A 377 15.45 4.72 -6.25
N ASP A 378 16.59 5.41 -6.31
CA ASP A 378 16.79 6.54 -7.22
C ASP A 378 16.68 6.08 -8.70
N ALA A 379 17.24 4.90 -9.04
CA ALA A 379 17.10 4.30 -10.37
C ALA A 379 15.64 3.96 -10.72
N PHE A 380 14.88 3.38 -9.78
CA PHE A 380 13.46 3.13 -9.98
C PHE A 380 12.67 4.43 -10.18
N ALA A 381 12.91 5.44 -9.35
CA ALA A 381 12.28 6.74 -9.49
C ALA A 381 12.55 7.35 -10.87
N GLU A 382 13.78 7.25 -11.38
CA GLU A 382 14.11 7.69 -12.74
C GLU A 382 13.39 6.86 -13.80
N SER A 383 13.36 5.52 -13.68
CA SER A 383 12.66 4.64 -14.63
C SER A 383 11.15 4.94 -14.72
N PHE A 384 10.51 5.20 -13.58
CA PHE A 384 9.08 5.48 -13.49
C PHE A 384 8.67 6.75 -14.22
N ARG A 385 9.58 7.72 -14.36
CA ARG A 385 9.34 8.96 -15.10
C ARG A 385 9.14 8.74 -16.60
N TRP A 386 9.63 7.61 -17.12
CA TRP A 386 9.58 7.32 -18.56
C TRP A 386 8.45 6.40 -18.97
N LEU A 387 7.72 5.82 -18.01
CA LEU A 387 6.52 5.02 -18.28
C LEU A 387 5.48 5.83 -19.08
N PRO A 388 4.95 5.31 -20.20
CA PRO A 388 3.83 5.90 -20.93
C PRO A 388 2.65 6.24 -20.01
N LEU A 389 1.88 7.28 -20.35
CA LEU A 389 0.71 7.67 -19.56
C LEU A 389 -0.56 6.94 -20.00
N ALA A 390 -0.63 6.53 -21.27
CA ALA A 390 -1.76 5.81 -21.82
C ALA A 390 -1.37 5.00 -23.06
N HIS A 391 -2.25 4.07 -23.43
CA HIS A 391 -2.18 3.32 -24.69
C HIS A 391 -3.50 3.43 -25.44
N VAL A 392 -3.44 3.38 -26.77
CA VAL A 392 -4.58 3.16 -27.66
C VAL A 392 -4.37 1.84 -28.39
N LEU A 393 -5.30 0.92 -28.22
CA LEU A 393 -5.26 -0.42 -28.80
C LEU A 393 -6.21 -0.47 -30.00
N ASN A 394 -5.69 -0.87 -31.14
CA ASN A 394 -6.38 -1.00 -32.42
C ASN A 394 -7.18 0.25 -32.82
N ASP A 395 -6.70 1.44 -32.42
CA ASP A 395 -7.40 2.73 -32.61
C ASP A 395 -8.85 2.76 -32.06
N GLU A 396 -9.19 1.85 -31.14
CA GLU A 396 -10.55 1.67 -30.61
C GLU A 396 -10.64 1.76 -29.09
N VAL A 397 -9.63 1.25 -28.39
CA VAL A 397 -9.66 1.10 -26.94
C VAL A 397 -8.59 1.98 -26.31
N PHE A 398 -9.01 2.97 -25.52
CA PHE A 398 -8.09 3.81 -24.75
C PHE A 398 -7.88 3.23 -23.35
N VAL A 399 -6.62 2.98 -23.00
CA VAL A 399 -6.22 2.41 -21.71
C VAL A 399 -5.38 3.43 -20.95
N VAL A 400 -5.83 3.83 -19.78
CA VAL A 400 -5.17 4.79 -18.88
C VAL A 400 -5.28 4.30 -17.45
N HIS A 401 -4.32 4.59 -16.58
CA HIS A 401 -4.39 4.12 -15.18
C HIS A 401 -5.64 4.65 -14.46
N ALA A 402 -5.85 5.97 -14.44
CA ALA A 402 -6.95 6.56 -13.70
C ALA A 402 -8.14 6.97 -14.56
N GLY A 403 -8.10 8.16 -15.14
CA GLY A 403 -9.31 8.77 -15.65
C GLY A 403 -9.10 9.93 -16.61
N LEU A 404 -10.20 10.61 -16.92
CA LEU A 404 -10.19 11.77 -17.80
C LEU A 404 -10.01 13.06 -17.00
N PRO A 405 -9.37 14.10 -17.58
CA PRO A 405 -9.15 15.33 -16.86
C PRO A 405 -10.41 16.11 -16.55
N GLY A 406 -10.31 16.86 -15.46
CA GLY A 406 -11.39 17.65 -14.90
C GLY A 406 -11.84 18.83 -15.77
N PRO A 407 -12.77 19.64 -15.24
CA PRO A 407 -13.36 20.75 -15.98
C PRO A 407 -12.36 21.89 -16.24
N ASP A 408 -12.70 22.76 -17.20
CA ASP A 408 -11.91 23.93 -17.62
C ASP A 408 -12.87 25.12 -17.82
N PRO A 409 -12.72 26.24 -17.11
CA PRO A 409 -11.65 26.52 -16.15
C PRO A 409 -11.79 25.62 -14.93
N ARG A 410 -10.65 25.12 -14.43
CA ARG A 410 -10.62 24.45 -13.13
C ARG A 410 -11.03 25.47 -12.10
N LEU A 411 -12.01 25.14 -11.27
CA LEU A 411 -12.37 26.04 -10.19
C LEU A 411 -11.18 26.13 -9.24
N PRO A 412 -10.73 27.34 -8.88
CA PRO A 412 -9.64 27.50 -7.92
C PRO A 412 -10.03 26.79 -6.63
N PHE A 413 -9.12 25.97 -6.10
CA PHE A 413 -9.33 25.30 -4.81
C PHE A 413 -9.34 26.31 -3.65
N ASN A 414 -8.89 27.55 -3.89
CA ASN A 414 -9.30 28.80 -3.23
C ASN A 414 -8.82 30.03 -4.02
N ASP A 415 -9.64 31.08 -4.04
CA ASP A 415 -9.35 32.53 -4.21
C ASP A 415 -10.32 33.25 -5.16
N ALA A 416 -11.45 33.68 -4.59
CA ALA A 416 -12.03 34.98 -4.93
C ALA A 416 -12.28 35.70 -3.60
N GLY A 417 -11.53 36.77 -3.35
CA GLY A 417 -11.71 37.63 -2.19
C GLY A 417 -13.15 38.16 -2.12
N GLY A 418 -13.94 37.62 -1.19
CA GLY A 418 -15.33 38.02 -0.98
C GLY A 418 -16.21 36.82 -0.66
N LYS A 419 -16.48 36.62 0.63
CA LYS A 419 -17.56 35.76 1.17
C LYS A 419 -17.78 34.43 0.41
N GLY A 420 -17.01 33.42 0.78
CA GLY A 420 -17.38 32.01 0.75
C GLY A 420 -18.18 31.53 -0.47
N THR A 421 -17.51 31.34 -1.60
CA THR A 421 -18.05 30.54 -2.70
C THR A 421 -17.65 29.08 -2.52
N GLY A 422 -18.59 28.30 -1.97
CA GLY A 422 -18.71 26.86 -2.18
C GLY A 422 -17.72 25.93 -1.47
N TYR A 423 -16.44 25.95 -1.85
CA TYR A 423 -15.54 24.85 -1.51
C TYR A 423 -14.99 24.94 -0.09
N ASP A 424 -14.42 26.09 0.27
CA ASP A 424 -14.00 26.34 1.65
C ASP A 424 -15.21 26.48 2.58
N ALA A 425 -16.37 26.98 2.13
CA ALA A 425 -17.57 27.05 3.00
C ALA A 425 -18.13 25.66 3.38
N MET A 426 -18.02 24.66 2.49
CA MET A 426 -18.36 23.27 2.82
C MET A 426 -17.33 22.59 3.74
N VAL A 427 -16.06 23.04 3.69
CA VAL A 427 -14.97 22.50 4.52
C VAL A 427 -14.82 23.27 5.86
N ASP A 428 -15.24 24.54 5.91
CA ASP A 428 -15.01 25.51 6.99
C ASP A 428 -16.27 25.78 7.84
N SER A 429 -17.48 25.45 7.35
CA SER A 429 -18.65 25.26 8.24
C SER A 429 -18.44 24.14 9.27
N GLY A 430 -17.34 23.37 9.14
CA GLY A 430 -16.83 22.42 10.12
C GLY A 430 -15.66 22.88 11.00
N ARG A 431 -15.17 24.13 10.94
CA ARG A 431 -14.02 24.56 11.76
C ARG A 431 -14.40 25.32 13.04
N ARG A 432 -14.78 24.54 14.05
CA ARG A 432 -14.16 24.60 15.38
C ARG A 432 -14.02 23.17 15.92
N GLY A 433 -12.93 22.51 15.56
CA GLY A 433 -12.59 21.18 16.06
C GLY A 433 -11.82 20.40 15.00
N GLY A 434 -10.72 19.76 15.41
CA GLY A 434 -9.82 19.04 14.51
C GLY A 434 -10.58 18.17 13.50
N GLY A 435 -10.17 18.28 12.22
CA GLY A 435 -10.81 17.69 11.04
C GLY A 435 -11.33 16.27 11.19
N GLN A 436 -12.62 16.13 11.48
CA GLN A 436 -13.29 14.85 11.37
C GLN A 436 -13.53 14.54 9.90
N ASN A 437 -13.54 13.24 9.60
CA ASN A 437 -13.90 12.63 8.33
C ASN A 437 -15.07 13.33 7.61
N LEU A 438 -14.83 13.76 6.37
CA LEU A 438 -15.86 14.19 5.42
C LEU A 438 -16.83 13.05 5.04
N SER A 439 -16.52 11.80 5.38
CA SER A 439 -17.38 10.62 5.12
C SER A 439 -18.50 10.40 6.17
N LEU A 440 -18.60 11.23 7.21
CA LEU A 440 -19.66 11.11 8.24
C LEU A 440 -20.58 12.35 8.32
N LEU A 441 -20.37 13.33 7.46
CA LEU A 441 -21.15 14.57 7.39
C LEU A 441 -21.56 14.87 5.95
N GLY A 442 -22.50 14.09 5.39
CA GLY A 442 -23.37 14.50 4.28
C GLY A 442 -22.73 14.96 2.96
N TYR A 443 -21.40 14.93 2.83
CA TYR A 443 -20.69 15.31 1.61
C TYR A 443 -20.77 14.15 0.64
N ASN A 444 -21.73 14.25 -0.27
CA ASN A 444 -21.79 13.38 -1.43
C ASN A 444 -21.21 14.15 -2.62
N PRO A 445 -20.03 13.79 -3.15
CA PRO A 445 -19.47 14.44 -4.32
C PRO A 445 -20.41 14.31 -5.54
N ASP A 446 -21.33 13.33 -5.52
CA ASP A 446 -22.36 13.18 -6.54
C ASP A 446 -23.49 14.22 -6.48
N ASN A 447 -23.53 15.07 -5.46
CA ASN A 447 -24.54 16.12 -5.35
C ASN A 447 -24.07 17.47 -5.90
N VAL A 448 -22.78 17.58 -6.25
CA VAL A 448 -22.20 18.80 -6.81
C VAL A 448 -21.84 18.54 -8.27
N SER A 449 -22.40 19.36 -9.17
CA SER A 449 -22.02 19.36 -10.57
C SER A 449 -21.16 20.58 -10.86
N LEU A 450 -20.01 20.36 -11.49
CA LEU A 450 -19.08 21.39 -11.93
C LEU A 450 -19.32 21.71 -13.42
N PRO A 451 -18.91 22.89 -13.90
CA PRO A 451 -19.07 23.25 -15.31
C PRO A 451 -18.38 22.23 -16.22
N PRO A 452 -18.83 22.07 -17.48
CA PRO A 452 -18.14 21.23 -18.45
C PRO A 452 -16.79 21.85 -18.83
N ARG A 453 -15.95 21.04 -19.47
CA ARG A 453 -14.67 21.49 -20.01
C ARG A 453 -14.90 22.31 -21.28
N ARG A 454 -14.22 23.47 -21.41
CA ARG A 454 -14.30 24.31 -22.63
C ARG A 454 -13.80 23.60 -23.89
N HIS A 455 -12.73 22.82 -23.74
CA HIS A 455 -12.19 21.98 -24.80
C HIS A 455 -12.13 20.52 -24.33
N GLU A 456 -12.77 19.63 -25.08
CA GLU A 456 -12.64 18.19 -24.86
C GLU A 456 -11.19 17.75 -25.10
N LEU A 457 -10.63 16.84 -24.31
CA LEU A 457 -9.26 16.39 -24.51
C LEU A 457 -9.11 15.56 -25.79
N SER A 458 -8.12 15.86 -26.64
CA SER A 458 -7.77 14.99 -27.76
C SER A 458 -6.65 14.00 -27.41
N LEU A 459 -6.54 12.92 -28.18
CA LEU A 459 -5.40 12.00 -28.09
C LEU A 459 -4.07 12.70 -28.40
N GLN A 460 -4.07 13.71 -29.29
CA GLN A 460 -2.87 14.48 -29.59
C GLN A 460 -2.42 15.32 -28.39
N ASP A 461 -3.37 15.88 -27.63
CA ASP A 461 -3.04 16.62 -26.39
C ASP A 461 -2.36 15.69 -25.39
N ILE A 462 -2.84 14.45 -25.23
CA ILE A 462 -2.21 13.44 -24.36
C ILE A 462 -0.82 13.06 -24.88
N ALA A 463 -0.68 12.81 -26.18
CA ALA A 463 0.59 12.43 -26.80
C ALA A 463 1.68 13.51 -26.59
N ASN A 464 1.28 14.78 -26.57
CA ASN A 464 2.17 15.92 -26.39
C ASN A 464 2.56 16.19 -24.92
N LEU A 465 1.98 15.48 -23.94
CA LEU A 465 2.32 15.70 -22.53
C LEU A 465 3.78 15.30 -22.24
N PRO A 466 4.58 16.18 -21.60
CA PRO A 466 5.94 15.85 -21.18
C PRO A 466 5.89 14.98 -19.92
N ARG A 467 6.10 13.67 -20.09
CA ARG A 467 6.00 12.70 -18.98
C ARG A 467 7.28 12.51 -18.15
N GLY A 468 8.44 12.92 -18.65
CA GLY A 468 9.75 12.73 -18.03
C GLY A 468 9.99 13.47 -16.70
N GLY A 469 8.95 14.04 -16.09
CA GLY A 469 8.98 14.64 -14.75
C GLY A 469 8.33 13.74 -13.70
N ASP A 470 8.57 14.05 -12.43
CA ASP A 470 7.72 13.51 -11.37
C ASP A 470 6.35 14.20 -11.41
N PRO A 471 5.25 13.45 -11.37
CA PRO A 471 3.92 14.04 -11.32
C PRO A 471 3.74 14.72 -9.97
N ALA A 472 3.12 15.89 -9.98
CA ALA A 472 2.70 16.52 -8.73
C ALA A 472 1.83 15.54 -7.93
N THR A 473 2.13 15.36 -6.65
CA THR A 473 1.30 14.51 -5.78
C THR A 473 0.49 15.31 -4.76
N ASP A 474 0.60 16.64 -4.73
CA ASP A 474 -0.22 17.50 -3.88
C ASP A 474 -0.59 18.79 -4.63
N LEU A 475 -1.77 19.33 -4.35
CA LEU A 475 -2.25 20.60 -4.90
C LEU A 475 -1.27 21.74 -4.68
N ARG A 476 -0.61 21.77 -3.52
CA ARG A 476 0.35 22.82 -3.17
C ARG A 476 1.57 22.82 -4.07
N ASP A 477 1.90 21.69 -4.67
CA ASP A 477 3.01 21.60 -5.62
C ASP A 477 2.59 22.24 -6.95
N LEU A 478 1.34 22.02 -7.38
CA LEU A 478 0.77 22.65 -8.58
C LEU A 478 0.67 24.18 -8.43
N GLU A 479 0.25 24.67 -7.26
CA GLU A 479 0.12 26.11 -6.97
C GLU A 479 1.45 26.87 -6.97
N ARG A 480 2.58 26.16 -6.89
CA ARG A 480 3.92 26.76 -6.93
C ARG A 480 4.51 26.83 -8.33
N LEU A 481 3.91 26.14 -9.30
CA LEU A 481 4.38 26.12 -10.67
C LEU A 481 3.84 27.33 -11.45
N PRO A 482 4.57 27.80 -12.48
CA PRO A 482 3.99 28.70 -13.48
C PRO A 482 2.71 28.10 -14.08
N GLU A 483 1.69 28.92 -14.37
CA GLU A 483 0.36 28.44 -14.77
C GLU A 483 0.39 27.44 -15.94
N ALA A 484 1.22 27.69 -16.96
CA ALA A 484 1.35 26.79 -18.10
C ALA A 484 1.93 25.41 -17.71
N GLU A 485 2.90 25.37 -16.81
CA GLU A 485 3.44 24.11 -16.28
C GLU A 485 2.45 23.42 -15.34
N ALA A 486 1.73 24.21 -14.54
CA ALA A 486 0.69 23.72 -13.65
C ALA A 486 -0.44 23.06 -14.45
N GLU A 487 -0.86 23.63 -15.58
CA GLU A 487 -1.90 23.05 -16.46
C GLU A 487 -1.49 21.69 -17.02
N VAL A 488 -0.25 21.58 -17.49
CA VAL A 488 0.31 20.30 -17.97
C VAL A 488 0.36 19.26 -16.85
N GLN A 489 0.88 19.63 -15.67
CA GLN A 489 0.94 18.73 -14.52
C GLN A 489 -0.45 18.30 -14.06
N ARG A 490 -1.42 19.22 -14.08
CA ARG A 490 -2.82 18.97 -13.77
C ARG A 490 -3.46 17.95 -14.71
N LEU A 491 -3.11 17.96 -16.00
CA LEU A 491 -3.53 16.94 -16.96
C LEU A 491 -2.94 15.57 -16.62
N ILE A 492 -1.63 15.51 -16.38
CA ILE A 492 -0.93 14.28 -15.98
C ILE A 492 -1.53 13.72 -14.69
N VAL A 493 -1.74 14.57 -13.69
CA VAL A 493 -2.36 14.21 -12.41
C VAL A 493 -3.73 13.59 -12.64
N ASP A 494 -4.58 14.15 -13.49
CA ASP A 494 -5.90 13.55 -13.71
C ASP A 494 -5.83 12.20 -14.43
N LEU A 495 -4.92 12.02 -15.40
CA LEU A 495 -4.69 10.71 -16.02
C LEU A 495 -4.24 9.65 -14.99
N LEU A 496 -3.62 10.07 -13.89
CA LEU A 496 -3.12 9.21 -12.82
C LEU A 496 -4.03 9.14 -11.58
N TRP A 497 -5.01 10.03 -11.40
CA TRP A 497 -5.82 10.11 -10.17
C TRP A 497 -7.32 10.35 -10.34
N ALA A 498 -7.82 10.69 -11.53
CA ALA A 498 -9.23 10.98 -11.71
C ALA A 498 -10.09 9.71 -11.65
N ASP A 499 -11.28 9.85 -11.06
CA ASP A 499 -12.20 8.74 -10.83
C ASP A 499 -13.53 8.96 -11.58
N PRO A 500 -14.14 7.94 -12.16
CA PRO A 500 -15.48 8.04 -12.73
C PRO A 500 -16.54 8.24 -11.64
N ARG A 501 -17.73 8.72 -12.03
CA ARG A 501 -18.89 8.85 -11.13
C ARG A 501 -20.18 8.39 -11.79
N GLY A 502 -21.16 7.97 -10.99
CA GLY A 502 -22.43 7.42 -11.49
C GLY A 502 -23.41 8.43 -12.11
N LYS A 503 -23.08 9.73 -12.17
CA LYS A 503 -23.96 10.79 -12.69
C LYS A 503 -23.24 11.64 -13.74
N THR A 504 -24.01 12.29 -14.61
CA THR A 504 -23.47 13.19 -15.63
C THR A 504 -22.72 14.39 -15.05
N GLY A 505 -21.82 14.95 -15.85
CA GLY A 505 -21.01 16.11 -15.55
C GLY A 505 -19.79 15.80 -14.70
N TYR A 506 -19.09 16.85 -14.31
CA TYR A 506 -17.96 16.75 -13.40
C TYR A 506 -18.41 16.93 -11.96
N GLY A 507 -17.69 16.31 -11.04
CA GLY A 507 -17.84 16.54 -9.61
C GLY A 507 -16.48 16.72 -8.94
N PRO A 508 -16.48 17.21 -7.69
CA PRO A 508 -15.27 17.22 -6.90
C PRO A 508 -14.84 15.80 -6.50
N SER A 509 -13.56 15.45 -6.67
CA SER A 509 -13.06 14.18 -6.13
C SER A 509 -12.99 14.23 -4.61
N TYR A 510 -13.18 13.09 -3.94
CA TYR A 510 -12.83 12.93 -2.52
C TYR A 510 -11.31 13.06 -2.28
N ARG A 511 -10.51 12.94 -3.35
CA ARG A 511 -9.06 13.16 -3.37
C ARG A 511 -8.71 14.64 -3.54
N VAL A 512 -9.50 15.54 -2.95
CA VAL A 512 -9.41 17.00 -3.10
C VAL A 512 -7.98 17.53 -3.05
N ARG A 513 -7.16 17.04 -2.11
CA ARG A 513 -5.76 17.46 -1.93
C ARG A 513 -4.86 17.21 -3.14
N LYS A 514 -5.29 16.41 -4.10
CA LYS A 514 -4.58 16.11 -5.34
C LYS A 514 -5.00 17.04 -6.49
N GLY A 515 -6.09 17.77 -6.33
CA GLY A 515 -6.60 18.68 -7.37
C GLY A 515 -7.40 18.01 -8.46
N CYS A 516 -7.81 16.78 -8.19
CA CYS A 516 -8.50 15.91 -9.11
C CYS A 516 -10.01 16.09 -9.04
N TYR A 517 -10.66 15.69 -10.11
CA TYR A 517 -12.10 15.73 -10.27
C TYR A 517 -12.62 14.33 -10.56
N ILE A 518 -13.92 14.14 -10.30
CA ILE A 518 -14.63 12.96 -10.75
C ILE A 518 -15.41 13.29 -12.04
N PHE A 519 -15.53 12.34 -12.96
CA PHE A 519 -16.11 12.56 -14.28
C PHE A 519 -17.26 11.59 -14.59
N GLY A 520 -18.35 12.10 -15.16
CA GLY A 520 -19.55 11.33 -15.47
C GLY A 520 -19.50 10.56 -16.78
N PRO A 521 -20.53 9.75 -17.07
CA PRO A 521 -20.63 8.97 -18.30
C PRO A 521 -20.68 9.84 -19.56
N ASP A 522 -21.29 11.02 -19.49
CA ASP A 522 -21.30 12.02 -20.57
C ASP A 522 -19.89 12.49 -20.94
N VAL A 523 -19.01 12.66 -19.96
CA VAL A 523 -17.60 13.03 -20.18
C VAL A 523 -16.85 11.91 -20.89
N THR A 524 -17.05 10.66 -20.45
CA THR A 524 -16.49 9.48 -21.12
C THR A 524 -16.98 9.38 -22.56
N THR A 525 -18.29 9.42 -22.77
CA THR A 525 -18.88 9.29 -24.12
C THR A 525 -18.43 10.43 -25.03
N ALA A 526 -18.34 11.66 -24.54
CA ALA A 526 -17.84 12.79 -25.32
C ALA A 526 -16.38 12.59 -25.75
N PHE A 527 -15.50 12.20 -24.80
CA PHE A 527 -14.10 11.92 -25.10
C PHE A 527 -13.93 10.78 -26.12
N LEU A 528 -14.66 9.67 -25.95
CA LEU A 528 -14.60 8.54 -26.88
C LEU A 528 -15.08 8.95 -28.28
N ARG A 529 -16.21 9.67 -28.38
CA ARG A 529 -16.74 10.15 -29.67
C ARG A 529 -15.78 11.10 -30.38
N LYS A 530 -15.22 12.09 -29.67
CA LYS A 530 -14.25 13.04 -30.25
C LYS A 530 -13.04 12.34 -30.83
N ASN A 531 -12.57 11.31 -30.15
CA ASN A 531 -11.36 10.58 -30.52
C ASN A 531 -11.63 9.31 -31.35
N GLN A 532 -12.88 9.10 -31.77
CA GLN A 532 -13.32 7.95 -32.57
C GLN A 532 -13.02 6.59 -31.91
N LEU A 533 -13.08 6.55 -30.59
CA LEU A 533 -12.86 5.36 -29.77
C LEU A 533 -14.20 4.71 -29.38
N ARG A 534 -14.16 3.42 -29.06
CA ARG A 534 -15.32 2.64 -28.63
C ARG A 534 -15.33 2.33 -27.14
N LEU A 535 -14.15 2.21 -26.52
CA LEU A 535 -14.03 1.73 -25.16
C LEU A 535 -12.90 2.45 -24.42
N MET A 536 -13.12 2.71 -23.13
CA MET A 536 -12.09 3.10 -22.18
C MET A 536 -11.87 1.99 -21.16
N ILE A 537 -10.60 1.68 -20.85
CA ILE A 537 -10.24 0.79 -19.73
C ILE A 537 -9.35 1.57 -18.75
N ARG A 538 -9.66 1.45 -17.47
CA ARG A 538 -8.93 2.07 -16.35
C ARG A 538 -8.78 1.14 -15.15
N SER A 539 -7.97 1.55 -14.16
CA SER A 539 -7.66 0.76 -12.95
C SER A 539 -7.92 1.50 -11.62
N HIS A 540 -6.92 1.87 -10.79
CA HIS A 540 -6.89 2.79 -9.61
C HIS A 540 -7.90 2.58 -8.45
N GLU A 541 -9.08 2.02 -8.73
CA GLU A 541 -10.17 1.85 -7.79
C GLU A 541 -10.48 0.36 -7.63
N VAL A 542 -10.43 -0.09 -6.38
CA VAL A 542 -10.81 -1.46 -6.03
C VAL A 542 -12.28 -1.71 -6.38
N LYS A 543 -12.53 -2.83 -7.08
CA LYS A 543 -13.87 -3.31 -7.41
C LYS A 543 -14.09 -4.66 -6.76
N VAL A 544 -15.29 -4.90 -6.21
CA VAL A 544 -15.60 -6.12 -5.44
C VAL A 544 -15.37 -7.39 -6.27
N GLN A 545 -15.75 -7.38 -7.55
CA GLN A 545 -15.54 -8.50 -8.47
C GLN A 545 -14.19 -8.43 -9.21
N GLY A 546 -13.29 -7.53 -8.81
CA GLY A 546 -12.05 -7.22 -9.51
C GLY A 546 -12.25 -6.37 -10.76
N TYR A 547 -13.47 -6.24 -11.28
CA TYR A 547 -13.79 -5.32 -12.37
C TYR A 547 -15.22 -4.76 -12.23
N GLU A 548 -15.50 -3.70 -12.98
CA GLU A 548 -16.84 -3.11 -13.11
C GLU A 548 -16.97 -2.35 -14.44
N TRP A 549 -18.14 -2.43 -15.07
CA TRP A 549 -18.54 -1.47 -16.11
C TRP A 549 -18.99 -0.19 -15.43
N THR A 550 -18.04 0.70 -15.14
CA THR A 550 -18.32 1.89 -14.34
C THR A 550 -19.16 2.91 -15.12
N HIS A 551 -18.96 3.00 -16.44
CA HIS A 551 -19.90 3.61 -17.39
C HIS A 551 -20.24 2.60 -18.50
N SER A 552 -21.18 2.93 -19.40
CA SER A 552 -21.54 2.05 -20.55
C SER A 552 -20.33 1.65 -21.39
N ASP A 553 -19.37 2.56 -21.54
CA ASP A 553 -18.20 2.43 -22.41
C ASP A 553 -16.88 2.59 -21.62
N CYS A 554 -16.92 2.36 -20.31
CA CYS A 554 -15.75 2.45 -19.43
C CYS A 554 -15.68 1.26 -18.47
N ILE A 555 -14.60 0.49 -18.56
CA ILE A 555 -14.30 -0.62 -17.67
C ILE A 555 -13.27 -0.17 -16.63
N THR A 556 -13.55 -0.42 -15.36
CA THR A 556 -12.53 -0.44 -14.30
C THR A 556 -12.08 -1.87 -14.06
N VAL A 557 -10.78 -2.14 -14.09
CA VAL A 557 -10.16 -3.44 -13.77
C VAL A 557 -9.12 -3.29 -12.66
N PHE A 558 -9.11 -4.23 -11.72
CA PHE A 558 -8.27 -4.22 -10.54
C PHE A 558 -7.75 -5.63 -10.25
N SER A 559 -6.43 -5.79 -10.22
CA SER A 559 -5.77 -7.11 -10.25
C SER A 559 -5.10 -7.49 -8.93
N ALA A 560 -5.38 -6.75 -7.85
CA ALA A 560 -4.90 -7.07 -6.49
C ALA A 560 -6.05 -7.66 -5.64
N PRO A 561 -6.24 -8.99 -5.62
CA PRO A 561 -7.27 -9.63 -4.80
C PRO A 561 -7.02 -9.43 -3.30
N ASN A 562 -8.10 -9.39 -2.52
CA ASN A 562 -8.10 -9.08 -1.08
C ASN A 562 -7.13 -7.95 -0.72
N TYR A 563 -7.28 -6.83 -1.44
CA TYR A 563 -6.41 -5.69 -1.34
C TYR A 563 -6.22 -5.24 0.11
N LEU A 564 -4.97 -4.95 0.47
CA LEU A 564 -4.54 -4.58 1.82
C LEU A 564 -4.91 -5.62 2.91
N GLY A 565 -5.26 -6.85 2.53
CA GLY A 565 -5.59 -7.95 3.42
C GLY A 565 -7.03 -7.95 3.96
N HIS A 566 -7.87 -6.98 3.59
CA HIS A 566 -9.20 -6.83 4.20
C HIS A 566 -10.28 -6.33 3.24
N ALA A 567 -9.94 -5.91 2.00
CA ALA A 567 -10.93 -5.42 1.06
C ALA A 567 -11.90 -6.52 0.58
N ARG A 568 -11.53 -7.80 0.73
CA ARG A 568 -12.33 -8.98 0.34
C ARG A 568 -12.83 -8.94 -1.11
N ASN A 569 -12.12 -8.19 -1.97
CA ASN A 569 -12.38 -8.14 -3.40
C ASN A 569 -11.71 -9.32 -4.11
N LYS A 570 -12.28 -9.71 -5.24
CA LYS A 570 -11.56 -10.53 -6.22
C LYS A 570 -10.53 -9.68 -6.98
N GLY A 571 -9.56 -10.35 -7.59
CA GLY A 571 -8.75 -9.78 -8.66
C GLY A 571 -9.38 -10.11 -10.01
N ALA A 572 -9.18 -9.25 -11.00
CA ALA A 572 -9.57 -9.52 -12.37
C ALA A 572 -8.53 -9.02 -13.37
N VAL A 573 -8.57 -9.58 -14.56
CA VAL A 573 -7.89 -9.06 -15.76
C VAL A 573 -8.88 -8.99 -16.92
N VAL A 574 -8.65 -8.06 -17.85
CA VAL A 574 -9.46 -7.95 -19.08
C VAL A 574 -8.67 -8.56 -20.22
N LYS A 575 -9.19 -9.62 -20.82
CA LYS A 575 -8.65 -10.17 -22.06
C LYS A 575 -9.41 -9.58 -23.24
N LEU A 576 -8.74 -8.75 -24.02
CA LEU A 576 -9.23 -8.22 -25.30
C LEU A 576 -8.84 -9.19 -26.41
N THR A 577 -9.77 -9.54 -27.29
CA THR A 577 -9.51 -10.39 -28.46
C THR A 577 -10.24 -9.82 -29.68
N LEU A 578 -9.57 -9.81 -30.82
CA LEU A 578 -10.14 -9.37 -32.08
C LEU A 578 -11.26 -10.33 -32.50
N ASN A 579 -12.46 -9.82 -32.72
CA ASN A 579 -13.57 -10.60 -33.23
C ASN A 579 -13.53 -10.68 -34.77
N GLU A 580 -14.47 -11.43 -35.36
CA GLU A 580 -14.59 -11.58 -36.82
C GLU A 580 -14.89 -10.26 -37.55
N GLU A 581 -15.43 -9.26 -36.85
CA GLU A 581 -15.74 -7.92 -37.37
C GLU A 581 -14.53 -6.97 -37.30
N GLY A 582 -13.40 -7.42 -36.75
CA GLY A 582 -12.18 -6.60 -36.61
C GLY A 582 -12.16 -5.70 -35.37
N HIS A 583 -13.04 -5.93 -34.39
CA HIS A 583 -13.16 -5.15 -33.17
C HIS A 583 -12.60 -5.88 -31.95
N LEU A 584 -11.88 -5.18 -31.06
CA LEU A 584 -11.40 -5.76 -29.81
C LEU A 584 -12.54 -5.96 -28.80
N THR A 585 -12.88 -7.20 -28.48
CA THR A 585 -13.96 -7.52 -27.54
C THR A 585 -13.41 -7.89 -26.17
N PRO A 586 -13.89 -7.27 -25.08
CA PRO A 586 -13.43 -7.58 -23.72
C PRO A 586 -14.10 -8.85 -23.18
N SER A 587 -13.28 -9.67 -22.53
CA SER A 587 -13.71 -10.76 -21.65
C SER A 587 -12.98 -10.64 -20.31
N PHE A 588 -13.56 -11.18 -19.24
CA PHE A 588 -13.05 -10.99 -17.88
C PHE A 588 -12.63 -12.33 -17.28
N ILE A 589 -11.45 -12.37 -16.68
CA ILE A 589 -10.98 -13.51 -15.91
C ILE A 589 -10.82 -13.03 -14.48
N THR A 590 -11.61 -13.61 -13.56
CA THR A 590 -11.60 -13.24 -12.14
C THR A 590 -10.99 -14.34 -11.30
N TYR A 591 -10.37 -13.96 -10.19
CA TYR A 591 -9.73 -14.88 -9.28
C TYR A 591 -9.78 -14.38 -7.83
N GLU A 592 -9.88 -15.33 -6.92
CA GLU A 592 -9.80 -15.09 -5.48
C GLU A 592 -8.34 -14.89 -5.05
N PRO A 593 -8.10 -14.22 -3.89
CA PRO A 593 -6.76 -14.17 -3.30
C PRO A 593 -6.20 -15.59 -3.12
N GLN A 594 -4.90 -15.80 -3.41
CA GLN A 594 -4.26 -17.03 -2.98
C GLN A 594 -4.10 -17.04 -1.46
N VAL A 595 -4.67 -18.07 -0.82
CA VAL A 595 -4.17 -18.58 0.46
C VAL A 595 -3.12 -19.61 0.07
N THR A 596 -1.86 -19.23 0.10
CA THR A 596 -0.76 -20.12 -0.28
C THR A 596 -0.61 -21.14 0.84
N ALA A 597 -1.23 -22.32 0.64
CA ALA A 597 -0.81 -23.52 1.34
C ALA A 597 0.62 -23.80 0.86
N VAL A 598 1.59 -23.60 1.74
CA VAL A 598 2.99 -23.92 1.46
C VAL A 598 3.06 -25.43 1.24
N ALA A 599 3.54 -25.83 0.06
CA ALA A 599 3.85 -27.22 -0.29
C ALA A 599 5.16 -27.66 0.36
#